data_AF-A0A352WV00-F1
#
_entry.id   AF-A0A352WV00-F1
#
_cell.length_a   1.000
_cell.length_b   1.000
_cell.length_c   1.000
_cell.angle_alpha   90.00
_cell.angle_beta   90.00
_cell.angle_gamma   90.00
#
_symmetry.space_group_name_H-M   'P 1'
#
loop_
_entity.id
_entity.type
_entity.pdbx_description
1 polymer ?
#
loop_
_entity_poly.entity_id
_entity_poly.type
_entity_poly.pdbx_seq_one_letter_code
_entity_poly.pdbx_strand_id
1 'polypeptide(L)' 'IFGGDGWAYDIGFGGLDHVLASGADVNVFVFDTEVYSNTGGQASKASQIGQVAQFAAAGKSIAKKSLAEIAMS' A
#
# COMPACT_ATOMS: atom_id res chain seq x y z
N ILE A 1 12.08 4.57 8.00
CA ILE A 1 10.94 3.67 8.24
C ILE A 1 10.77 2.79 7.01
N PHE A 2 10.82 1.47 7.18
CA PHE A 2 10.73 0.50 6.09
C PHE A 2 9.48 -0.36 6.25
N GLY A 3 8.82 -0.67 5.15
CA GLY A 3 7.66 -1.57 5.12
C GLY A 3 7.22 -1.91 3.71
N GLY A 4 6.38 -2.94 3.58
CA GLY A 4 5.78 -3.33 2.30
C GLY A 4 4.52 -2.55 1.96
N ASP A 5 3.96 -2.80 0.78
CA ASP A 5 2.72 -2.15 0.32
C ASP A 5 1.53 -2.43 1.25
N GLY A 6 1.40 -3.65 1.79
CA GLY A 6 0.32 -3.95 2.72
C GLY A 6 0.34 -3.18 4.04
N TRP A 7 1.52 -2.72 4.47
CA TRP A 7 1.60 -1.79 5.59
C TRP A 7 1.24 -0.37 5.13
N ALA A 8 1.89 0.14 4.09
CA ALA A 8 1.77 1.54 3.70
C ALA A 8 0.41 1.92 3.09
N TYR A 9 -0.20 1.02 2.32
CA TYR A 9 -1.44 1.31 1.58
C TYR A 9 -2.68 0.95 2.41
N ASP A 10 -2.56 -0.04 3.31
CA ASP A 10 -3.65 -0.62 4.07
C ASP A 10 -3.57 -0.32 5.57
N ILE A 11 -3.07 -1.26 6.38
CA ILE A 11 -3.25 -1.23 7.85
C ILE A 11 -2.46 -0.11 8.54
N GLY A 12 -1.30 0.25 7.99
CA GLY A 12 -0.44 1.31 8.52
C GLY A 12 -0.69 2.69 7.91
N PHE A 13 -1.58 2.80 6.92
CA PHE A 13 -1.77 4.04 6.18
C PHE A 13 -2.11 5.24 7.07
N GLY A 14 -3.04 5.09 8.02
CA GLY A 14 -3.43 6.20 8.89
C GLY A 14 -2.29 6.70 9.78
N GLY A 15 -1.41 5.81 10.24
CA GLY A 15 -0.22 6.19 11.00
C GLY A 15 0.86 6.81 10.11
N LEU A 16 1.05 6.26 8.90
CA LEU A 16 1.96 6.81 7.91
C LEU A 16 1.56 8.24 7.52
N ASP A 17 0.29 8.45 7.21
CA ASP A 17 -0.30 9.75 6.90
C ASP A 17 -0.03 10.76 8.03
N HIS A 18 -0.33 10.39 9.26
CA HIS A 18 -0.08 11.25 10.43
C HIS A 18 1.40 11.61 10.61
N VAL A 19 2.31 10.65 10.42
CA VAL A 19 3.76 10.88 10.54
C VAL A 19 4.26 11.79 9.42
N LEU A 20 3.84 11.58 8.18
CA LEU A 20 4.21 12.45 7.05
C LEU A 20 3.68 13.88 7.27
N ALA A 21 2.44 14.02 7.74
CA ALA A 21 1.82 15.30 8.04
C ALA A 21 2.49 16.04 9.23
N SER A 22 3.22 15.32 10.09
CA SER A 22 3.88 15.91 11.27
C SER A 22 5.09 16.81 10.93
N GLY A 23 5.66 16.68 9.73
CA GLY A 23 6.88 17.40 9.34
C GLY A 23 8.16 16.94 10.03
N ALA A 24 8.13 15.79 10.72
CA ALA A 24 9.32 15.19 11.30
C ALA A 24 10.34 14.81 10.21
N ASP A 25 11.63 14.96 10.52
CA ASP A 25 12.73 14.54 9.62
C ASP A 25 12.88 13.01 9.65
N VAL A 26 12.06 12.35 8.84
CA VAL A 26 12.06 10.89 8.69
C VAL A 26 12.01 10.51 7.22
N ASN A 27 12.77 9.46 6.89
CA ASN A 27 12.75 8.87 5.56
C ASN A 27 11.87 7.61 5.58
N VAL A 28 10.88 7.53 4.70
CA VAL A 28 10.04 6.34 4.53
C VAL A 28 10.38 5.68 3.19
N PHE A 29 10.61 4.36 3.21
CA PHE A 29 10.82 3.58 2.01
C PHE A 29 9.81 2.43 1.98
N VAL A 30 8.99 2.40 0.93
CA VAL A 30 7.95 1.38 0.74
C VAL A 30 8.40 0.40 -0.33
N PHE A 31 8.50 -0.88 0.03
CA PHE A 31 8.73 -1.97 -0.91
C PHE A 31 7.39 -2.39 -1.50
N ASP A 32 7.01 -1.81 -2.63
CA ASP A 32 5.72 -2.06 -3.26
C ASP A 32 5.75 -3.33 -4.11
N THR A 33 5.25 -4.43 -3.55
CA THR A 33 5.14 -5.73 -4.23
C THR A 33 3.75 -5.96 -4.81
N GLU A 34 2.85 -5.00 -4.65
CA GLU A 34 1.46 -5.04 -5.13
C GLU A 34 0.62 -6.22 -4.60
N VAL A 35 1.07 -6.88 -3.52
CA VAL A 35 0.36 -7.94 -2.78
C VAL A 35 0.92 -8.05 -1.36
N TYR A 36 0.20 -8.72 -0.47
CA TYR A 36 0.75 -9.16 0.81
C TYR A 36 1.64 -10.39 0.60
N SER A 37 2.86 -10.14 0.12
CA SER A 37 3.79 -11.19 -0.29
C SER A 37 4.04 -12.24 0.80
N ASN A 38 4.33 -11.81 2.03
CA ASN A 38 4.72 -12.71 3.12
C ASN A 38 3.61 -13.68 3.55
N THR A 39 2.34 -13.28 3.47
CA THR A 39 1.21 -14.08 3.96
C THR A 39 0.54 -14.94 2.88
N GLY A 40 1.18 -15.07 1.71
CA GLY A 40 0.69 -15.92 0.62
C GLY A 40 0.01 -15.17 -0.52
N GLY A 41 0.26 -13.86 -0.67
CA GLY A 41 -0.15 -13.11 -1.85
C GLY A 41 -1.62 -12.68 -1.84
N GLN A 42 -2.10 -12.16 -0.72
CA GLN A 42 -3.40 -11.47 -0.64
C GLN A 42 -3.37 -10.16 -1.42
N ALA A 43 -4.49 -9.81 -2.05
CA ALA A 43 -4.67 -8.51 -2.67
C ALA A 43 -4.55 -7.40 -1.60
N SER A 44 -3.82 -6.35 -1.95
CA SER A 44 -3.69 -5.12 -1.17
C SER A 44 -4.39 -3.96 -1.87
N LYS A 45 -4.51 -2.81 -1.21
CA LYS A 45 -4.92 -1.58 -1.93
C LYS A 45 -3.88 -1.12 -2.97
N ALA A 46 -2.65 -1.65 -2.93
CA ALA A 46 -1.63 -1.42 -3.93
C ALA A 46 -1.73 -2.36 -5.15
N SER A 47 -2.49 -3.46 -5.10
CA SER A 47 -2.68 -4.33 -6.25
C SER A 47 -3.31 -3.58 -7.44
N GLN A 48 -2.88 -3.93 -8.65
CA GLN A 48 -3.34 -3.32 -9.90
C GLN A 48 -4.75 -3.80 -10.29
N ILE A 49 -5.44 -3.01 -11.12
CA ILE A 49 -6.73 -3.43 -11.69
C ILE A 49 -6.55 -4.70 -12.53
N GLY A 50 -7.44 -5.67 -12.36
CA GLY A 50 -7.39 -6.96 -13.05
C GLY A 50 -6.35 -7.95 -12.51
N GLN A 51 -5.49 -7.55 -11.57
CA GLN A 51 -4.50 -8.45 -10.97
C GLN A 51 -5.19 -9.55 -10.14
N VAL A 52 -4.83 -10.81 -10.39
CA VAL A 52 -5.31 -11.97 -9.63
C VAL A 52 -4.43 -12.20 -8.42
N ALA A 53 -5.04 -12.29 -7.24
CA ALA A 53 -4.39 -12.53 -5.97
C ALA A 53 -5.39 -13.20 -4.99
N GLN A 54 -4.95 -13.65 -3.82
CA GLN A 54 -5.89 -14.14 -2.80
C GLN A 54 -6.88 -13.01 -2.43
N PHE A 55 -8.16 -13.35 -2.28
CA PHE A 55 -9.30 -12.40 -2.17
C PHE A 55 -9.61 -11.55 -3.42
N ALA A 56 -8.88 -11.74 -4.52
CA ALA A 56 -9.15 -11.15 -5.83
C ALA A 56 -9.05 -12.22 -6.93
N ALA A 57 -9.73 -13.36 -6.74
CA ALA A 57 -9.62 -14.52 -7.63
C ALA A 57 -10.07 -14.24 -9.06
N ALA A 58 -11.05 -13.34 -9.24
CA ALA A 58 -11.53 -12.89 -10.56
C ALA A 58 -10.79 -11.63 -11.06
N GLY A 59 -9.66 -11.28 -10.44
CA GLY A 59 -8.97 -10.01 -10.65
C GLY A 59 -9.54 -8.89 -9.78
N LYS A 60 -8.69 -7.95 -9.36
CA LYS A 60 -9.13 -6.80 -8.56
C LYS A 60 -9.98 -5.83 -9.40
N SER A 61 -11.16 -5.48 -8.89
CA SER A 61 -12.13 -4.61 -9.58
C SER A 61 -11.85 -3.11 -9.38
N ILE A 62 -11.00 -2.74 -8.42
CA ILE A 62 -10.69 -1.36 -8.06
C ILE A 62 -9.24 -1.06 -8.40
N ALA A 63 -9.00 0.10 -9.04
CA ALA A 63 -7.66 0.57 -9.37
C ALA A 63 -6.73 0.66 -8.14
N LYS A 64 -5.42 0.69 -8.40
CA LYS A 64 -4.40 0.90 -7.38
C LYS A 64 -4.64 2.25 -6.69
N LYS A 65 -4.53 2.28 -5.36
CA LYS A 65 -4.56 3.53 -4.60
C LYS A 65 -3.31 4.35 -4.93
N SER A 66 -3.46 5.61 -5.31
CA SER A 66 -2.30 6.48 -5.58
C SER A 66 -1.74 7.08 -4.28
N LEU A 67 -0.90 6.31 -3.58
CA LEU A 67 -0.30 6.75 -2.30
C LEU A 67 0.58 7.99 -2.48
N ALA A 68 1.32 8.08 -3.59
CA ALA A 68 2.18 9.23 -3.87
C ALA A 68 1.38 10.52 -4.04
N GLU A 69 0.28 10.49 -4.79
CA GLU A 69 -0.60 11.66 -4.95
C GLU A 69 -1.19 12.12 -3.61
N ILE A 70 -1.62 11.18 -2.77
CA ILE A 70 -2.16 11.50 -1.44
C ILE A 70 -1.10 12.13 -0.54
N ALA A 71 0.16 11.68 -0.60
CA ALA A 71 1.24 12.24 0.21
C ALA A 71 1.72 13.63 -0.26
N MET A 72 1.36 14.04 -1.49
CA MET A 72 1.74 15.33 -2.07
C MET A 72 0.64 16.42 -1.94
N SER A 73 -0.51 16.10 -1.33
CA SER A 73 -1.66 17.01 -1.19
C SER A 73 -1.56 17.98 -0.02
#